data_AF-A0A178K6W3-F1
#
_entry.id   AF-A0A178K6W3-F1
#
_cell.length_a   1.000
_cell.length_b   1.000
_cell.length_c   1.000
_cell.angle_alpha   90.00
_cell.angle_beta   90.00
_cell.angle_gamma   90.00
#
_symmetry.space_group_name_H-M   'P 1'
#
loop_
_entity.id
_entity.type
_entity.pdbx_description
1 polymer ?
#
loop_
_entity_poly.entity_id
_entity_poly.type
_entity_poly.pdbx_seq_one_letter_code
_entity_poly.pdbx_strand_id
1 'polypeptide(L)'
;MAEIYLAGGCFWGLEEYFSRISGVLATSVGYANGQVETTNYQLLKETDHAETVQVIYDEKAVSLREILLYYFRVIDPLSVNQQGNDRGRQYRTGIYYQDEADLPAIYTVVQEQERMLGRKIAVEVEKLRHYILAEDYHQDYLKKNPSGYCHIDVTDADKPLIDAASYEKPSQEVLKGSLSEESYRVTQEAATEAPFTNAYDQTFEEGIYVDITTGEPLFFAKDKFASGCGWPSFSRPISKELIHYYKDLSHGMERIEVRSRSGNAHLGHVFTDGPREFGGLRYCINSASLRFVAKDEMEEAGYGYLLPYLNK
;
A
#
# COMPACT_ATOMS: atom_id res chain seq x y z
N MET A 1 0.82 -2.86 -24.10
CA MET A 1 1.08 -1.43 -23.78
C MET A 1 -0.26 -0.80 -23.58
N ALA A 2 -0.51 -0.30 -22.38
CA ALA A 2 -1.80 0.23 -21.96
C ALA A 2 -1.61 1.63 -21.37
N GLU A 3 -2.70 2.37 -21.23
CA GLU A 3 -2.68 3.70 -20.63
C GLU A 3 -3.90 3.92 -19.72
N ILE A 4 -3.73 4.76 -18.71
CA ILE A 4 -4.79 5.21 -17.82
C ILE A 4 -4.57 6.67 -17.43
N TYR A 5 -5.65 7.40 -17.16
CA TYR A 5 -5.59 8.81 -16.81
C TYR A 5 -6.08 9.02 -15.38
N LEU A 6 -5.24 9.61 -14.54
CA LEU A 6 -5.47 9.71 -13.11
C LEU A 6 -5.40 11.17 -12.66
N ALA A 7 -6.49 11.66 -12.07
CA ALA A 7 -6.54 12.96 -11.40
C ALA A 7 -6.45 12.75 -9.89
N GLY A 8 -5.56 13.47 -9.23
CA GLY A 8 -5.24 13.23 -7.82
C GLY A 8 -4.67 14.46 -7.12
N GLY A 9 -5.15 15.65 -7.47
CA GLY A 9 -4.59 16.91 -6.99
C GLY A 9 -3.57 17.51 -7.94
N CYS A 10 -2.61 18.27 -7.40
CA CYS A 10 -1.54 18.87 -8.19
C CYS A 10 -0.75 17.78 -8.93
N PHE A 11 -0.74 17.83 -10.26
CA PHE A 11 -0.17 16.76 -11.08
C PHE A 11 1.37 16.65 -11.02
N TRP A 12 2.08 17.62 -10.42
CA TRP A 12 3.55 17.63 -10.36
C TRP A 12 4.08 16.49 -9.49
N GLY A 13 3.50 16.35 -8.30
CA GLY A 13 3.85 15.25 -7.40
C GLY A 13 3.43 13.92 -7.98
N LEU A 14 2.21 13.86 -8.53
CA LEU A 14 1.63 12.61 -9.03
C LEU A 14 2.39 12.07 -10.25
N GLU A 15 2.82 12.93 -11.18
CA GLU A 15 3.66 12.53 -12.32
C GLU A 15 5.02 11.99 -11.85
N GLU A 16 5.72 12.71 -10.97
CA GLU A 16 7.00 12.28 -10.42
C GLU A 16 6.88 10.92 -9.72
N TYR A 17 5.83 10.74 -8.92
CA TYR A 17 5.50 9.49 -8.24
C TYR A 17 5.31 8.34 -9.24
N PHE A 18 4.44 8.49 -10.24
CA PHE A 18 4.20 7.42 -11.22
C PHE A 18 5.42 7.13 -12.09
N SER A 19 6.26 8.13 -12.38
CA SER A 19 7.46 7.94 -13.18
C SER A 19 8.51 7.02 -12.54
N ARG A 20 8.39 6.75 -11.24
CA ARG A 20 9.29 5.85 -10.48
C ARG A 20 8.82 4.41 -10.41
N ILE A 21 7.55 4.15 -10.73
CA ILE A 21 6.95 2.83 -10.58
C ILE A 21 7.47 1.90 -11.68
N SER A 22 7.97 0.73 -11.27
CA SER A 22 8.42 -0.31 -12.21
C SER A 22 7.28 -0.72 -13.15
N GLY A 23 7.58 -0.79 -14.45
CA GLY A 23 6.60 -1.09 -15.49
C GLY A 23 5.91 0.13 -16.12
N VAL A 24 6.03 1.33 -15.51
CA VAL A 24 5.63 2.58 -16.16
C VAL A 24 6.66 2.94 -17.23
N LEU A 25 6.18 3.17 -18.46
CA LEU A 25 7.00 3.45 -19.64
C LEU A 25 7.12 4.95 -19.90
N ALA A 26 6.04 5.70 -19.68
CA ALA A 26 5.99 7.14 -19.89
C ALA A 26 4.86 7.77 -19.07
N THR A 27 5.03 9.06 -18.78
CA THR A 27 4.02 9.89 -18.13
C THR A 27 3.93 11.24 -18.83
N SER A 28 2.76 11.88 -18.76
CA SER A 28 2.61 13.30 -19.07
C SER A 28 1.49 13.91 -18.24
N VAL A 29 1.50 15.24 -18.09
CA VAL A 29 0.47 15.99 -17.38
C VAL A 29 -0.43 16.81 -18.30
N GLY A 30 -1.68 16.94 -17.92
CA GLY A 30 -2.68 17.62 -18.73
C GLY A 30 -3.99 17.89 -18.01
N TYR A 31 -4.98 18.32 -18.79
CA TYR A 31 -6.27 18.78 -18.31
C TYR A 31 -7.39 17.94 -18.93
N ALA A 32 -8.11 17.18 -18.11
CA ALA A 32 -9.11 16.22 -18.57
C ALA A 32 -10.54 16.60 -18.18
N ASN A 33 -11.51 16.12 -18.96
CA ASN A 33 -12.93 16.06 -18.59
C ASN A 33 -13.57 17.39 -18.13
N GLY A 34 -13.14 18.52 -18.68
CA GLY A 34 -13.81 19.81 -18.49
C GLY A 34 -15.08 20.00 -19.33
N GLN A 35 -15.58 21.23 -19.38
CA GLN A 35 -16.80 21.59 -20.13
C GLN A 35 -16.52 22.00 -21.59
N VAL A 36 -15.25 22.17 -21.96
CA VAL A 36 -14.82 22.61 -23.30
C VAL A 36 -13.68 21.72 -23.82
N GLU A 37 -13.44 21.72 -25.13
CA GLU A 37 -12.45 20.84 -25.77
C GLU A 37 -11.00 21.35 -25.67
N THR A 38 -10.79 22.60 -25.22
CA THR A 38 -9.47 23.22 -25.11
C THR A 38 -9.35 24.07 -23.85
N THR A 39 -8.18 24.04 -23.21
CA THR A 39 -7.86 24.86 -22.03
C THR A 39 -6.35 25.05 -21.93
N ASN A 40 -5.92 25.87 -20.97
CA ASN A 40 -4.55 26.09 -20.55
C ASN A 40 -4.54 26.44 -19.06
N TYR A 41 -3.38 26.57 -18.43
CA TYR A 41 -3.32 26.82 -16.99
C TYR A 41 -4.05 28.10 -16.55
N GLN A 42 -4.13 29.12 -17.44
CA GLN A 42 -4.81 30.38 -17.14
C GLN A 42 -6.35 30.25 -17.18
N LEU A 43 -6.89 29.36 -18.02
CA LEU A 43 -8.32 29.12 -18.19
C LEU A 43 -8.83 27.91 -17.37
N LEU A 44 -7.93 27.15 -16.73
CA LEU A 44 -8.25 25.90 -16.04
C LEU A 44 -9.41 26.02 -15.04
N LYS A 45 -9.45 27.11 -14.27
CA LYS A 45 -10.50 27.35 -13.26
C LYS A 45 -11.88 27.61 -13.84
N GLU A 46 -11.96 28.14 -15.05
CA GLU A 46 -13.20 28.49 -15.73
C GLU A 46 -13.74 27.32 -16.58
N THR A 47 -12.85 26.42 -16.99
CA THR A 47 -13.14 25.35 -17.94
C THR A 47 -13.48 24.01 -17.26
N ASP A 48 -13.34 23.93 -15.94
CA ASP A 48 -13.67 22.77 -15.09
C ASP A 48 -12.91 21.47 -15.41
N HIS A 49 -11.76 21.56 -16.08
CA HIS A 49 -10.91 20.40 -16.27
C HIS A 49 -10.24 19.98 -14.96
N ALA A 50 -9.98 18.68 -14.81
CA ALA A 50 -9.11 18.15 -13.76
C ALA A 50 -7.66 18.13 -14.22
N GLU A 51 -6.74 18.54 -13.35
CA GLU A 51 -5.33 18.19 -13.48
C GLU A 51 -5.18 16.68 -13.43
N THR A 52 -4.58 16.12 -14.49
CA THR A 52 -4.59 14.68 -14.78
C THR A 52 -3.22 14.25 -15.27
N VAL A 53 -2.75 13.11 -14.76
CA VAL A 53 -1.54 12.42 -15.24
C VAL A 53 -1.99 11.31 -16.19
N GLN A 54 -1.42 11.28 -17.39
CA GLN A 54 -1.45 10.10 -18.26
C GLN A 54 -0.34 9.17 -17.83
N VAL A 55 -0.66 7.90 -17.59
CA VAL A 55 0.30 6.85 -17.23
C VAL A 55 0.27 5.80 -18.32
N ILE A 56 1.37 5.67 -19.05
CA ILE A 56 1.57 4.64 -20.07
C ILE A 56 2.44 3.54 -19.46
N TYR A 57 1.99 2.29 -19.51
CA TYR A 57 2.63 1.19 -18.81
C TYR A 57 2.65 -0.11 -19.62
N ASP A 58 3.59 -0.99 -19.27
CA ASP A 58 3.63 -2.37 -19.76
C ASP A 58 2.76 -3.25 -18.86
N GLU A 59 1.59 -3.63 -19.35
CA GLU A 59 0.61 -4.48 -18.66
C GLU A 59 1.16 -5.85 -18.23
N LYS A 60 2.29 -6.29 -18.80
CA LYS A 60 2.97 -7.52 -18.39
C LYS A 60 3.90 -7.33 -17.19
N ALA A 61 4.35 -6.11 -16.95
CA ALA A 61 5.25 -5.76 -15.85
C ALA A 61 4.48 -5.16 -14.66
N VAL A 62 3.42 -4.39 -14.93
CA VAL A 62 2.53 -3.82 -13.92
C VAL A 62 1.10 -3.81 -14.46
N SER A 63 0.17 -4.34 -13.69
CA SER A 63 -1.25 -4.40 -14.03
C SER A 63 -1.97 -3.08 -13.76
N LEU A 64 -3.11 -2.87 -14.41
CA LEU A 64 -3.99 -1.73 -14.10
C LEU A 64 -4.37 -1.71 -12.60
N ARG A 65 -4.62 -2.88 -12.01
CA ARG A 65 -4.93 -3.00 -10.58
C ARG A 65 -3.80 -2.45 -9.72
N GLU A 66 -2.55 -2.81 -10.00
CA GLU A 66 -1.39 -2.31 -9.26
C GLU A 66 -1.22 -0.80 -9.41
N ILE A 67 -1.38 -0.26 -10.62
CA ILE A 67 -1.36 1.20 -10.86
C ILE A 67 -2.42 1.91 -10.00
N LEU A 68 -3.63 1.36 -9.90
CA LEU A 68 -4.69 1.93 -9.06
C LEU A 68 -4.41 1.78 -7.56
N LEU A 69 -3.78 0.69 -7.13
CA LEU A 69 -3.36 0.55 -5.73
C LEU A 69 -2.27 1.57 -5.37
N TYR A 70 -1.32 1.82 -6.26
CA TYR A 70 -0.36 2.91 -6.11
C TYR A 70 -1.05 4.29 -6.10
N TYR A 71 -2.04 4.52 -6.96
CA TYR A 71 -2.84 5.74 -6.95
C TYR A 71 -3.51 5.97 -5.58
N PHE A 72 -4.25 4.98 -5.07
CA PHE A 72 -4.95 5.06 -3.78
C PHE A 72 -4.01 5.18 -2.57
N ARG A 73 -2.72 4.80 -2.70
CA ARG A 73 -1.72 4.96 -1.65
C ARG A 73 -1.38 6.43 -1.39
N VAL A 74 -1.41 7.30 -2.40
CA VAL A 74 -0.90 8.67 -2.32
C VAL A 74 -1.96 9.77 -2.36
N ILE A 75 -3.21 9.45 -2.69
CA ILE A 75 -4.31 10.41 -2.65
C ILE A 75 -5.12 10.30 -1.35
N ASP A 76 -5.83 11.37 -0.98
CA ASP A 76 -6.96 11.29 -0.05
C ASP A 76 -8.23 10.92 -0.83
N PRO A 77 -8.75 9.68 -0.70
CA PRO A 77 -9.92 9.22 -1.47
C PRO A 77 -11.25 9.78 -0.95
N LEU A 78 -11.28 10.43 0.21
CA LEU A 78 -12.50 10.99 0.82
C LEU A 78 -12.64 12.49 0.58
N SER A 79 -11.53 13.16 0.25
CA SER A 79 -11.48 14.60 0.03
C SER A 79 -12.20 15.00 -1.27
N VAL A 80 -13.06 16.01 -1.18
CA VAL A 80 -13.85 16.53 -2.30
C VAL A 80 -13.20 17.81 -2.82
N ASN A 81 -12.75 17.79 -4.08
CA ASN A 81 -12.15 18.95 -4.77
C ASN A 81 -10.96 19.58 -4.00
N GLN A 82 -10.17 18.76 -3.32
CA GLN A 82 -8.98 19.19 -2.59
C GLN A 82 -7.99 18.04 -2.45
N GLN A 83 -6.69 18.31 -2.57
CA GLN A 83 -5.60 17.42 -2.17
C GLN A 83 -4.49 18.26 -1.55
N GLY A 84 -4.02 17.86 -0.35
CA GLY A 84 -3.11 18.69 0.43
C GLY A 84 -3.67 20.10 0.67
N ASN A 85 -2.90 21.12 0.28
CA ASN A 85 -3.28 22.53 0.41
C ASN A 85 -4.07 23.07 -0.80
N ASP A 86 -4.09 22.31 -1.90
CA ASP A 86 -4.66 22.73 -3.17
C ASP A 86 -6.16 22.47 -3.21
N ARG A 87 -6.95 23.53 -3.38
CA ARG A 87 -8.43 23.50 -3.37
C ARG A 87 -9.02 23.99 -4.67
N GLY A 88 -10.02 23.27 -5.18
CA GLY A 88 -10.72 23.58 -6.41
C GLY A 88 -11.07 22.33 -7.22
N ARG A 89 -12.03 22.43 -8.14
CA ARG A 89 -12.48 21.31 -8.97
C ARG A 89 -11.39 20.76 -9.89
N GLN A 90 -10.38 21.56 -10.21
CA GLN A 90 -9.21 21.10 -10.94
C GLN A 90 -8.35 20.09 -10.15
N TYR A 91 -8.52 20.03 -8.83
CA TYR A 91 -7.80 19.11 -7.94
C TYR A 91 -8.70 17.97 -7.43
N ARG A 92 -9.83 17.72 -8.09
CA ARG A 92 -10.67 16.56 -7.78
C ARG A 92 -9.92 15.26 -8.06
N THR A 93 -10.31 14.22 -7.34
CA THR A 93 -9.81 12.86 -7.58
C THR A 93 -10.68 12.18 -8.64
N GLY A 94 -10.04 11.54 -9.62
CA GLY A 94 -10.74 10.88 -10.71
C GLY A 94 -9.90 9.81 -11.40
N ILE A 95 -10.58 8.77 -11.90
CA ILE A 95 -10.01 7.72 -12.74
C ILE A 95 -10.74 7.80 -14.08
N TYR A 96 -10.01 8.16 -15.14
CA TYR A 96 -10.57 8.30 -16.48
C TYR A 96 -10.06 7.20 -17.42
N TYR A 97 -10.98 6.34 -17.85
CA TYR A 97 -10.69 5.19 -18.71
C TYR A 97 -11.09 5.46 -20.16
N GLN A 98 -10.46 4.77 -21.11
CA GLN A 98 -10.87 4.80 -22.52
C GLN A 98 -11.65 3.53 -22.90
N ASP A 99 -11.14 2.36 -22.51
CA ASP A 99 -11.76 1.06 -22.78
C ASP A 99 -12.71 0.65 -21.65
N GLU A 100 -13.92 0.24 -22.01
CA GLU A 100 -14.90 -0.27 -21.04
C GLU A 100 -14.51 -1.65 -20.49
N ALA A 101 -13.58 -2.35 -21.15
CA ALA A 101 -13.00 -3.60 -20.65
C ALA A 101 -12.23 -3.42 -19.32
N ASP A 102 -11.78 -2.21 -19.00
CA ASP A 102 -11.04 -1.90 -17.77
C ASP A 102 -11.96 -1.69 -16.54
N LEU A 103 -13.25 -1.41 -16.79
CA LEU A 103 -14.22 -1.09 -15.74
C LEU A 103 -14.30 -2.14 -14.62
N PRO A 104 -14.29 -3.47 -14.89
CA PRO A 104 -14.30 -4.46 -13.83
C PRO A 104 -13.10 -4.32 -12.89
N ALA A 105 -11.90 -4.09 -13.42
CA ALA A 105 -10.69 -3.92 -12.59
C ALA A 105 -10.77 -2.64 -11.76
N ILE A 106 -11.18 -1.53 -12.38
CA ILE A 106 -11.34 -0.22 -11.70
C ILE A 106 -12.37 -0.33 -10.57
N TYR A 107 -13.56 -0.84 -10.86
CA TYR A 107 -14.63 -0.92 -9.88
C TYR A 107 -14.33 -1.92 -8.76
N THR A 108 -13.60 -3.01 -9.03
CA THR A 108 -13.14 -3.91 -7.96
C THR A 108 -12.26 -3.15 -6.96
N VAL A 109 -11.25 -2.41 -7.42
CA VAL A 109 -10.37 -1.63 -6.52
C VAL A 109 -11.17 -0.56 -5.77
N VAL A 110 -12.03 0.19 -6.46
CA VAL A 110 -12.88 1.21 -5.83
C VAL A 110 -13.76 0.60 -4.72
N GLN A 111 -14.41 -0.53 -4.98
CA GLN A 111 -15.27 -1.19 -4.00
C GLN A 111 -14.48 -1.74 -2.81
N GLU A 112 -13.27 -2.26 -3.02
CA GLU A 112 -12.38 -2.70 -1.95
C GLU A 112 -11.99 -1.52 -1.05
N GLN A 113 -11.63 -0.37 -1.64
CA GLN A 113 -11.32 0.85 -0.89
C GLN A 113 -12.52 1.35 -0.07
N GLU A 114 -13.72 1.36 -0.66
CA GLU A 114 -14.94 1.74 0.05
C GLU A 114 -15.27 0.79 1.21
N ARG A 115 -15.10 -0.53 1.02
CA ARG A 115 -15.29 -1.54 2.07
C ARG A 115 -14.30 -1.35 3.21
N MET A 116 -13.03 -1.12 2.89
CA MET A 116 -11.97 -0.87 3.87
C MET A 116 -12.24 0.41 4.68
N LEU A 117 -12.72 1.47 4.03
CA LEU A 117 -13.04 2.75 4.68
C LEU A 117 -14.41 2.77 5.37
N GLY A 118 -15.27 1.78 5.09
CA GLY A 118 -16.64 1.71 5.60
C GLY A 118 -17.58 2.80 5.05
N ARG A 119 -17.20 3.47 3.96
CA ARG A 119 -17.95 4.57 3.34
C ARG A 119 -17.58 4.75 1.87
N LYS A 120 -18.45 5.44 1.12
CA LYS A 120 -18.20 5.84 -0.26
C LYS A 120 -17.02 6.83 -0.35
N ILE A 121 -16.22 6.66 -1.41
CA ILE A 121 -15.11 7.56 -1.75
C ILE A 121 -15.60 8.73 -2.63
N ALA A 122 -14.82 9.80 -2.68
CA ALA A 122 -15.08 10.98 -3.51
C ALA A 122 -14.51 10.88 -4.93
N VAL A 123 -13.68 9.85 -5.19
CA VAL A 123 -13.04 9.62 -6.49
C VAL A 123 -14.11 9.32 -7.55
N GLU A 124 -14.16 10.12 -8.62
CA GLU A 124 -15.05 9.88 -9.75
C GLU A 124 -14.44 8.84 -10.72
N VAL A 125 -15.28 8.00 -11.32
CA VAL A 125 -14.87 7.05 -12.37
C VAL A 125 -15.70 7.33 -13.60
N GLU A 126 -15.07 7.86 -14.64
CA GLU A 126 -15.76 8.30 -15.86
C GLU A 126 -14.96 7.95 -17.11
N LYS A 127 -15.62 7.89 -18.26
CA LYS A 127 -14.93 7.77 -19.54
C LYS A 127 -14.13 9.03 -19.82
N LEU A 128 -12.91 8.89 -20.32
CA LEU A 128 -12.10 10.01 -20.78
C LEU A 128 -12.79 10.67 -21.99
N ARG A 129 -13.15 11.95 -21.85
CA ARG A 129 -13.79 12.73 -22.93
C ARG A 129 -12.74 13.40 -23.82
N HIS A 130 -11.76 14.03 -23.20
CA HIS A 130 -10.63 14.68 -23.85
C HIS A 130 -9.52 14.92 -22.83
N TYR A 131 -8.27 14.83 -23.28
CA TYR A 131 -7.07 15.12 -22.50
C TYR A 131 -6.24 16.14 -23.27
N ILE A 132 -6.04 17.31 -22.66
CA ILE A 132 -5.29 18.41 -23.26
C ILE A 132 -3.93 18.46 -22.56
N LEU A 133 -2.86 18.25 -23.31
CA LEU A 133 -1.50 18.31 -22.77
C LEU A 133 -1.23 19.68 -22.14
N ALA A 134 -0.72 19.69 -20.92
CA ALA A 134 -0.32 20.93 -20.26
C ALA A 134 0.95 21.50 -20.90
N GLU A 135 1.22 22.77 -20.64
CA GLU A 135 2.38 23.48 -21.14
C GLU A 135 3.72 22.81 -20.72
N ASP A 136 4.76 22.95 -21.55
CA ASP A 136 6.05 22.26 -21.36
C ASP A 136 6.71 22.52 -20.00
N TYR A 137 6.42 23.64 -19.35
CA TYR A 137 6.98 23.94 -18.03
C TYR A 137 6.33 23.11 -16.90
N HIS A 138 5.15 22.52 -17.13
CA HIS A 138 4.50 21.61 -16.20
C HIS A 138 4.93 20.15 -16.38
N GLN A 139 5.30 19.74 -17.60
CA GLN A 139 5.80 18.40 -17.86
C GLN A 139 7.09 18.13 -17.08
N ASP A 140 7.22 16.98 -16.42
CA ASP A 140 8.40 16.60 -15.63
C ASP A 140 8.82 17.69 -14.62
N TYR A 141 7.85 18.41 -14.04
CA TYR A 141 8.13 19.61 -13.24
C TYR A 141 9.12 19.35 -12.10
N LEU A 142 8.96 18.26 -11.34
CA LEU A 142 9.85 17.92 -10.22
C LEU A 142 11.20 17.34 -10.67
N LYS A 143 11.30 16.77 -11.87
CA LYS A 143 12.62 16.42 -12.44
C LYS A 143 13.40 17.69 -12.81
N LYS A 144 12.71 18.71 -13.32
CA LYS A 144 13.29 20.04 -13.63
C LYS A 144 13.57 20.84 -12.36
N ASN A 145 12.72 20.72 -11.34
CA ASN A 145 12.77 21.46 -10.08
C ASN A 145 12.68 20.49 -8.89
N PRO A 146 13.78 19.82 -8.49
CA PRO A 146 13.75 18.76 -7.47
C PRO A 146 13.24 19.19 -6.08
N SER A 147 13.36 20.47 -5.75
CA SER A 147 12.83 21.07 -4.50
C SER A 147 11.53 21.86 -4.73
N GLY A 148 10.85 21.59 -5.83
CA GLY A 148 9.56 22.17 -6.17
C GLY A 148 8.46 21.73 -5.19
N TYR A 149 7.31 22.38 -5.28
CA TYR A 149 6.16 22.03 -4.47
C TYR A 149 5.71 20.59 -4.75
N CYS A 150 5.60 19.80 -3.70
CA CYS A 150 5.05 18.45 -3.73
C CYS A 150 4.38 18.18 -2.38
N HIS A 151 3.10 17.82 -2.39
CA HIS A 151 2.36 17.51 -1.17
C HIS A 151 2.35 16.01 -0.83
N ILE A 152 2.75 15.14 -1.76
CA ILE A 152 2.88 13.69 -1.56
C ILE A 152 4.35 13.31 -1.30
N ASP A 153 4.57 12.21 -0.59
CA ASP A 153 5.88 11.58 -0.46
C ASP A 153 6.16 10.73 -1.69
N VAL A 154 6.90 11.28 -2.66
CA VAL A 154 7.22 10.58 -3.91
C VAL A 154 8.03 9.29 -3.71
N THR A 155 8.64 9.11 -2.53
CA THR A 155 9.36 7.88 -2.19
C THR A 155 8.43 6.71 -1.86
N ASP A 156 7.13 6.95 -1.69
CA ASP A 156 6.12 5.89 -1.55
C ASP A 156 6.01 5.02 -2.81
N ALA A 157 6.48 5.49 -3.97
CA ALA A 157 6.54 4.73 -5.21
C ALA A 157 7.58 3.60 -5.12
N ASP A 158 8.66 3.86 -4.39
CA ASP A 158 9.76 2.94 -4.19
C ASP A 158 9.47 1.93 -3.07
N LYS A 159 8.34 2.06 -2.35
CA LYS A 159 7.96 1.12 -1.29
C LYS A 159 7.22 -0.08 -1.87
N PRO A 160 7.46 -1.31 -1.37
CA PRO A 160 6.82 -2.51 -1.88
C PRO A 160 5.29 -2.37 -1.84
N LEU A 161 4.64 -2.82 -2.91
CA LEU A 161 3.19 -2.96 -2.98
C LEU A 161 2.82 -4.41 -2.66
N ILE A 162 2.00 -4.61 -1.64
CA ILE A 162 1.48 -5.93 -1.26
C ILE A 162 -0.04 -5.89 -1.45
N ASP A 163 -0.50 -6.54 -2.51
CA ASP A 163 -1.93 -6.65 -2.80
C ASP A 163 -2.58 -7.73 -1.93
N ALA A 164 -3.53 -7.32 -1.08
CA ALA A 164 -4.26 -8.22 -0.19
C ALA A 164 -5.06 -9.28 -0.96
N ALA A 165 -5.46 -9.01 -2.20
CA ALA A 165 -6.21 -9.97 -3.02
C ALA A 165 -5.41 -11.23 -3.36
N SER A 166 -4.07 -11.18 -3.27
CA SER A 166 -3.23 -12.37 -3.43
C SER A 166 -3.18 -13.26 -2.18
N TYR A 167 -3.75 -12.82 -1.07
CA TYR A 167 -3.60 -13.43 0.25
C TYR A 167 -4.96 -13.56 0.95
N GLU A 168 -5.97 -14.04 0.23
CA GLU A 168 -7.32 -14.21 0.79
C GLU A 168 -7.32 -15.11 2.04
N LYS A 169 -8.05 -14.68 3.07
CA LYS A 169 -8.20 -15.48 4.29
C LYS A 169 -8.94 -16.78 3.99
N PRO A 170 -8.36 -17.97 4.27
CA PRO A 170 -9.08 -19.23 4.19
C PRO A 170 -10.26 -19.29 5.18
N SER A 171 -11.21 -20.21 4.92
CA SER A 171 -12.34 -20.42 5.84
C SER A 171 -11.86 -20.92 7.20
N GLN A 172 -12.66 -20.68 8.24
CA GLN A 172 -12.32 -21.12 9.61
C GLN A 172 -12.08 -22.64 9.70
N GLU A 173 -12.84 -23.43 8.94
CA GLU A 173 -12.69 -24.88 8.88
C GLU A 173 -11.36 -25.30 8.24
N VAL A 174 -10.96 -24.63 7.15
CA VAL A 174 -9.67 -24.87 6.51
C VAL A 174 -8.54 -24.50 7.46
N LEU A 175 -8.59 -23.31 8.09
CA LEU A 175 -7.60 -22.88 9.07
C LEU A 175 -7.46 -23.88 10.24
N LYS A 176 -8.58 -24.41 10.73
CA LYS A 176 -8.59 -25.41 11.82
C LYS A 176 -7.97 -26.75 11.39
N GLY A 177 -8.08 -27.11 10.12
CA GLY A 177 -7.50 -28.33 9.56
C GLY A 177 -6.04 -28.19 9.11
N SER A 178 -5.59 -26.98 8.76
CA SER A 178 -4.26 -26.74 8.19
C SER A 178 -3.23 -26.26 9.20
N LEU A 179 -3.65 -25.56 10.26
CA LEU A 179 -2.76 -25.02 11.28
C LEU A 179 -2.52 -26.04 12.41
N SER A 180 -1.38 -25.91 13.09
CA SER A 180 -1.18 -26.57 14.37
C SER A 180 -2.17 -26.04 15.41
N GLU A 181 -2.42 -26.79 16.47
CA GLU A 181 -3.29 -26.33 17.57
C GLU A 181 -2.80 -25.01 18.17
N GLU A 182 -1.48 -24.88 18.37
CA GLU A 182 -0.87 -23.65 18.89
C GLU A 182 -1.07 -22.46 17.93
N SER A 183 -0.76 -22.63 16.65
CA SER A 183 -0.96 -21.59 15.64
C SER A 183 -2.43 -21.18 15.53
N TYR A 184 -3.36 -22.13 15.56
CA TYR A 184 -4.79 -21.82 15.54
C TYR A 184 -5.21 -21.01 16.78
N ARG A 185 -4.83 -21.45 17.98
CA ARG A 185 -5.17 -20.75 19.23
C ARG A 185 -4.55 -19.36 19.29
N VAL A 186 -3.29 -19.20 18.87
CA VAL A 186 -2.64 -17.90 18.81
C VAL A 186 -3.36 -17.00 17.80
N THR A 187 -3.48 -17.43 16.56
CA THR A 187 -3.97 -16.57 15.46
C THR A 187 -5.46 -16.27 15.52
N GLN A 188 -6.29 -17.22 15.98
CA GLN A 188 -7.76 -17.10 15.95
C GLN A 188 -8.37 -16.78 17.32
N GLU A 189 -7.69 -17.12 18.42
CA GLU A 189 -8.22 -17.00 19.79
C GLU A 189 -7.40 -16.06 20.68
N ALA A 190 -6.43 -15.34 20.10
CA ALA A 190 -5.53 -14.42 20.79
C ALA A 190 -4.77 -15.06 21.97
N ALA A 191 -4.43 -16.35 21.85
CA ALA A 191 -3.47 -16.99 22.75
C ALA A 191 -2.06 -16.42 22.53
N THR A 192 -1.14 -16.71 23.44
CA THR A 192 0.27 -16.36 23.33
C THR A 192 1.11 -17.60 23.59
N GLU A 193 2.06 -17.89 22.69
CA GLU A 193 2.97 -19.03 22.80
C GLU A 193 3.97 -18.83 23.96
N ALA A 194 4.64 -19.90 24.37
CA ALA A 194 5.61 -19.82 25.46
C ALA A 194 6.85 -18.98 25.07
N PRO A 195 7.40 -18.17 26.00
CA PRO A 195 8.62 -17.42 25.73
C PRO A 195 9.83 -18.35 25.54
N PHE A 196 10.80 -17.93 24.72
CA PHE A 196 12.13 -18.54 24.47
C PHE A 196 12.15 -19.96 23.88
N THR A 197 11.00 -20.62 23.76
CA THR A 197 10.89 -21.99 23.24
C THR A 197 10.26 -22.04 21.84
N ASN A 198 9.89 -20.88 21.31
CA ASN A 198 9.29 -20.73 19.99
C ASN A 198 10.33 -20.69 18.88
N ALA A 199 9.86 -20.94 17.65
CA ALA A 199 10.72 -21.18 16.49
C ALA A 199 11.59 -19.99 16.09
N TYR A 200 11.08 -18.74 16.22
CA TYR A 200 11.70 -17.58 15.58
C TYR A 200 12.30 -16.53 16.53
N ASP A 201 12.26 -16.74 17.86
CA ASP A 201 12.91 -15.84 18.83
C ASP A 201 14.37 -15.55 18.44
N GLN A 202 15.14 -16.61 18.13
CA GLN A 202 16.57 -16.54 17.82
C GLN A 202 16.92 -16.60 16.32
N THR A 203 15.92 -16.61 15.42
CA THR A 203 16.13 -16.58 13.96
C THR A 203 16.57 -15.20 13.50
N PHE A 204 17.63 -15.09 12.72
CA PHE A 204 18.17 -13.83 12.17
C PHE A 204 18.65 -13.96 10.72
N GLU A 205 18.28 -15.06 10.07
CA GLU A 205 18.56 -15.36 8.68
C GLU A 205 17.89 -14.35 7.73
N GLU A 206 18.49 -14.13 6.56
CA GLU A 206 17.92 -13.24 5.54
C GLU A 206 16.63 -13.82 4.95
N GLY A 207 15.60 -12.98 4.82
CA GLY A 207 14.30 -13.38 4.28
C GLY A 207 13.16 -12.49 4.74
N ILE A 208 11.95 -13.04 4.71
CA ILE A 208 10.72 -12.40 5.16
C ILE A 208 9.94 -13.28 6.14
N TYR A 209 9.13 -12.65 6.96
CA TYR A 209 8.13 -13.31 7.79
C TYR A 209 6.74 -12.97 7.23
N VAL A 210 5.99 -14.01 6.90
CA VAL A 210 4.64 -13.90 6.34
C VAL A 210 3.61 -14.38 7.36
N ASP A 211 2.37 -13.91 7.23
CA ASP A 211 1.23 -14.42 7.99
C ASP A 211 1.05 -15.92 7.71
N ILE A 212 1.08 -16.74 8.76
CA ILE A 212 0.91 -18.20 8.62
C ILE A 212 -0.48 -18.59 8.09
N THR A 213 -1.48 -17.71 8.26
CA THR A 213 -2.88 -17.97 7.93
C THR A 213 -3.22 -17.67 6.48
N THR A 214 -2.55 -16.68 5.87
CA THR A 214 -2.85 -16.21 4.50
C THR A 214 -1.64 -16.21 3.56
N GLY A 215 -0.43 -16.22 4.10
CA GLY A 215 0.80 -15.99 3.34
C GLY A 215 1.09 -14.51 3.06
N GLU A 216 0.30 -13.56 3.55
CA GLU A 216 0.55 -12.12 3.38
C GLU A 216 1.89 -11.72 4.02
N PRO A 217 2.84 -11.09 3.29
CA PRO A 217 4.10 -10.64 3.87
C PRO A 217 3.89 -9.60 4.96
N LEU A 218 4.56 -9.75 6.11
CA LEU A 218 4.39 -8.86 7.27
C LEU A 218 5.67 -8.12 7.65
N PHE A 219 6.80 -8.82 7.74
CA PHE A 219 8.06 -8.24 8.24
C PHE A 219 9.26 -8.65 7.38
N PHE A 220 10.22 -7.74 7.21
CA PHE A 220 11.56 -8.07 6.70
C PHE A 220 12.47 -8.55 7.83
N ALA A 221 13.37 -9.48 7.53
CA ALA A 221 14.43 -9.89 8.46
C ALA A 221 15.33 -8.71 8.89
N LYS A 222 15.59 -7.74 8.00
CA LYS A 222 16.43 -6.56 8.28
C LYS A 222 15.87 -5.63 9.37
N ASP A 223 14.58 -5.73 9.64
CA ASP A 223 13.87 -4.95 10.66
C ASP A 223 13.68 -5.73 11.97
N LYS A 224 14.07 -7.01 12.01
CA LYS A 224 14.14 -7.84 13.22
C LYS A 224 15.36 -7.45 14.06
N PHE A 225 15.24 -7.50 15.39
CA PHE A 225 16.34 -7.22 16.31
C PHE A 225 16.34 -8.13 17.54
N ALA A 226 17.50 -8.25 18.18
CA ALA A 226 17.67 -9.02 19.42
C ALA A 226 17.03 -8.26 20.60
N SER A 227 15.90 -8.77 21.10
CA SER A 227 15.17 -8.12 22.21
C SER A 227 15.38 -8.79 23.57
N GLY A 228 15.58 -10.12 23.60
CA GLY A 228 15.61 -10.89 24.85
C GLY A 228 14.26 -10.99 25.59
N CYS A 229 13.15 -10.55 24.98
CA CYS A 229 11.82 -10.67 25.57
C CYS A 229 11.23 -12.09 25.49
N GLY A 230 11.81 -12.95 24.64
CA GLY A 230 11.39 -14.34 24.44
C GLY A 230 10.48 -14.57 23.24
N TRP A 231 10.21 -13.56 22.42
CA TRP A 231 9.47 -13.67 21.16
C TRP A 231 10.16 -12.85 20.06
N PRO A 232 10.02 -13.24 18.77
CA PRO A 232 10.59 -12.46 17.67
C PRO A 232 10.10 -11.00 17.72
N SER A 233 11.06 -10.08 17.61
CA SER A 233 10.83 -8.66 17.79
C SER A 233 11.28 -7.88 16.56
N PHE A 234 10.38 -7.05 16.02
CA PHE A 234 10.63 -6.23 14.84
C PHE A 234 10.45 -4.74 15.16
N SER A 235 11.16 -3.89 14.44
CA SER A 235 11.05 -2.43 14.62
C SER A 235 9.90 -1.81 13.84
N ARG A 236 9.49 -2.43 12.72
CA ARG A 236 8.40 -2.00 11.85
C ARG A 236 7.92 -3.14 10.93
N PRO A 237 6.66 -3.14 10.46
CA PRO A 237 6.22 -4.00 9.37
C PRO A 237 6.78 -3.54 8.01
N ILE A 238 6.65 -4.37 6.98
CA ILE A 238 7.03 -4.04 5.58
C ILE A 238 6.32 -2.76 5.12
N SER A 239 5.03 -2.64 5.43
CA SER A 239 4.24 -1.42 5.24
C SER A 239 3.20 -1.26 6.34
N LYS A 240 2.79 -0.02 6.61
CA LYS A 240 1.93 0.33 7.75
C LYS A 240 0.53 -0.26 7.63
N GLU A 241 0.01 -0.36 6.40
CA GLU A 241 -1.32 -0.89 6.10
C GLU A 241 -1.48 -2.38 6.42
N LEU A 242 -0.37 -3.12 6.55
CA LEU A 242 -0.37 -4.57 6.81
C LEU A 242 -0.78 -4.92 8.25
N ILE A 243 -0.84 -3.93 9.14
CA ILE A 243 -1.09 -4.13 10.57
C ILE A 243 -2.28 -3.30 11.04
N HIS A 244 -3.24 -3.97 11.69
CA HIS A 244 -4.32 -3.33 12.44
C HIS A 244 -3.98 -3.27 13.93
N TYR A 245 -4.31 -2.16 14.56
CA TYR A 245 -4.00 -1.87 15.97
C TYR A 245 -5.28 -1.84 16.79
N TYR A 246 -5.31 -2.62 17.88
CA TYR A 246 -6.46 -2.69 18.78
C TYR A 246 -6.02 -2.40 20.21
N LYS A 247 -6.86 -1.68 20.96
CA LYS A 247 -6.65 -1.48 22.39
C LYS A 247 -6.94 -2.79 23.12
N ASP A 248 -5.97 -3.30 23.85
CA ASP A 248 -6.07 -4.53 24.64
C ASP A 248 -6.02 -4.19 26.15
N LEU A 249 -7.09 -4.57 26.86
CA LEU A 249 -7.25 -4.39 28.32
C LEU A 249 -7.21 -5.72 29.09
N SER A 250 -6.87 -6.82 28.41
CA SER A 250 -6.77 -8.14 29.02
C SER A 250 -5.64 -8.21 30.06
N HIS A 251 -5.72 -9.20 30.94
CA HIS A 251 -4.70 -9.49 31.96
C HIS A 251 -4.34 -8.31 32.89
N GLY A 252 -5.23 -7.32 33.04
CA GLY A 252 -5.03 -6.17 33.91
C GLY A 252 -4.01 -5.15 33.41
N MET A 253 -3.67 -5.20 32.11
CA MET A 253 -2.72 -4.29 31.47
C MET A 253 -3.41 -3.46 30.38
N GLU A 254 -2.82 -2.32 30.02
CA GLU A 254 -3.21 -1.57 28.81
C GLU A 254 -2.10 -1.71 27.78
N ARG A 255 -2.40 -2.41 26.68
CA ARG A 255 -1.45 -2.68 25.59
C ARG A 255 -2.11 -2.39 24.24
N ILE A 256 -1.30 -2.43 23.19
CA ILE A 256 -1.77 -2.33 21.80
C ILE A 256 -1.55 -3.69 21.15
N GLU A 257 -2.65 -4.41 20.91
CA GLU A 257 -2.66 -5.63 20.11
C GLU A 257 -2.42 -5.28 18.64
N VAL A 258 -1.67 -6.14 17.96
CA VAL A 258 -1.43 -6.06 16.52
C VAL A 258 -1.95 -7.30 15.80
N ARG A 259 -2.67 -7.08 14.70
CA ARG A 259 -3.23 -8.12 13.83
C ARG A 259 -2.85 -7.91 12.38
N SER A 260 -2.80 -8.98 11.59
CA SER A 260 -2.56 -8.90 10.14
C SER A 260 -3.76 -8.28 9.41
N ARG A 261 -3.50 -7.61 8.28
CA ARG A 261 -4.54 -6.95 7.48
C ARG A 261 -5.51 -7.96 6.87
N SER A 262 -5.02 -8.89 6.04
CA SER A 262 -5.89 -9.77 5.24
C SER A 262 -6.57 -10.84 6.11
N GLY A 263 -5.82 -11.48 7.00
CA GLY A 263 -6.32 -12.57 7.85
C GLY A 263 -7.05 -12.10 9.11
N ASN A 264 -6.86 -10.85 9.52
CA ASN A 264 -7.18 -10.37 10.87
C ASN A 264 -6.69 -11.35 11.97
N ALA A 265 -5.54 -11.98 11.73
CA ALA A 265 -4.95 -12.96 12.64
C ALA A 265 -4.28 -12.22 13.79
N HIS A 266 -4.47 -12.69 15.02
CA HIS A 266 -3.70 -12.19 16.15
C HIS A 266 -2.22 -12.53 15.97
N LEU A 267 -1.38 -11.48 15.99
CA LEU A 267 0.06 -11.62 15.85
C LEU A 267 0.74 -11.47 17.22
N GLY A 268 0.33 -10.47 18.00
CA GLY A 268 0.91 -10.16 19.30
C GLY A 268 0.63 -8.71 19.71
N HIS A 269 1.65 -8.00 20.18
CA HIS A 269 1.53 -6.63 20.69
C HIS A 269 2.66 -5.72 20.22
N VAL A 270 2.42 -4.41 20.21
CA VAL A 270 3.44 -3.39 19.95
C VAL A 270 3.71 -2.54 21.19
N PHE A 271 4.99 -2.26 21.44
CA PHE A 271 5.50 -1.48 22.57
C PHE A 271 6.41 -0.35 22.09
N THR A 272 6.65 0.65 22.94
CA THR A 272 7.51 1.81 22.65
C THR A 272 8.89 1.71 23.35
N ASP A 273 9.35 0.49 23.60
CA ASP A 273 10.59 0.15 24.28
C ASP A 273 11.66 -0.44 23.33
N GLY A 274 11.47 -0.26 22.02
CA GLY A 274 12.40 -0.74 20.99
C GLY A 274 13.65 0.16 20.82
N PRO A 275 14.63 -0.27 20.00
CA PRO A 275 15.83 0.52 19.71
C PRO A 275 15.48 1.89 19.12
N ARG A 276 16.04 2.94 19.71
CA ARG A 276 15.73 4.33 19.31
C ARG A 276 16.20 4.62 17.89
N GLU A 277 17.33 4.05 17.45
CA GLU A 277 17.83 4.21 16.08
C GLU A 277 16.88 3.66 15.01
N PHE A 278 15.97 2.75 15.37
CA PHE A 278 15.00 2.15 14.43
C PHE A 278 13.58 2.71 14.55
N GLY A 279 13.39 3.73 15.41
CA GLY A 279 12.10 4.40 15.63
C GLY A 279 11.46 4.12 16.98
N GLY A 280 12.09 3.31 17.84
CA GLY A 280 11.66 3.09 19.23
C GLY A 280 10.46 2.15 19.43
N LEU A 281 9.92 1.58 18.35
CA LEU A 281 8.85 0.59 18.43
C LEU A 281 9.41 -0.84 18.52
N ARG A 282 8.68 -1.71 19.21
CA ARG A 282 8.93 -3.14 19.29
C ARG A 282 7.63 -3.89 19.03
N TYR A 283 7.53 -4.50 17.86
CA TYR A 283 6.48 -5.44 17.50
C TYR A 283 6.88 -6.82 18.04
N CYS A 284 6.26 -7.22 19.15
CA CYS A 284 6.48 -8.49 19.84
C CYS A 284 5.47 -9.51 19.29
N ILE A 285 5.94 -10.42 18.43
CA ILE A 285 5.07 -11.27 17.61
C ILE A 285 5.22 -12.74 18.02
N ASN A 286 4.15 -13.50 18.00
CA ASN A 286 4.22 -14.95 18.19
C ASN A 286 4.78 -15.62 16.93
N SER A 287 5.79 -16.47 17.06
CA SER A 287 6.28 -17.32 15.97
C SER A 287 5.18 -18.18 15.38
N ALA A 288 4.26 -18.71 16.21
CA ALA A 288 3.11 -19.49 15.80
C ALA A 288 2.12 -18.75 14.89
N SER A 289 2.23 -17.42 14.77
CA SER A 289 1.46 -16.60 13.82
C SER A 289 2.20 -16.29 12.51
N LEU A 290 3.46 -16.72 12.40
CA LEU A 290 4.34 -16.42 11.30
C LEU A 290 4.79 -17.70 10.58
N ARG A 291 5.11 -17.55 9.30
CA ARG A 291 5.95 -18.48 8.55
C ARG A 291 7.15 -17.71 8.04
N PHE A 292 8.35 -18.16 8.36
CA PHE A 292 9.57 -17.61 7.77
C PHE A 292 9.77 -18.16 6.36
N VAL A 293 10.20 -17.29 5.44
CA VAL A 293 10.61 -17.65 4.08
C VAL A 293 12.02 -17.12 3.88
N ALA A 294 12.98 -18.03 3.75
CA ALA A 294 14.37 -17.66 3.54
C ALA A 294 14.55 -16.99 2.18
N LYS A 295 15.52 -16.07 2.08
CA LYS A 295 15.83 -15.33 0.84
C LYS A 295 15.93 -16.23 -0.40
N ASP A 296 16.61 -17.37 -0.26
CA ASP A 296 16.86 -18.29 -1.37
C ASP A 296 15.60 -19.06 -1.82
N GLU A 297 14.55 -19.06 -1.00
CA GLU A 297 13.26 -19.72 -1.28
C GLU A 297 12.18 -18.73 -1.74
N MET A 298 12.43 -17.41 -1.62
CA MET A 298 11.41 -16.39 -1.86
C MET A 298 10.90 -16.38 -3.30
N GLU A 299 11.77 -16.56 -4.29
CA GLU A 299 11.36 -16.58 -5.71
C GLU A 299 10.39 -17.75 -5.97
N GLU A 300 10.77 -18.96 -5.58
CA GLU A 300 9.95 -20.18 -5.77
C GLU A 300 8.64 -20.12 -4.97
N ALA A 301 8.66 -19.47 -3.80
CA ALA A 301 7.49 -19.29 -2.96
C ALA A 301 6.55 -18.14 -3.41
N GLY A 302 6.84 -17.46 -4.53
CA GLY A 302 6.01 -16.39 -5.08
C GLY A 302 6.24 -15.00 -4.47
N TYR A 303 7.33 -14.80 -3.72
CA TYR A 303 7.72 -13.54 -3.09
C TYR A 303 8.94 -12.89 -3.76
N GLY A 304 9.27 -13.29 -5.00
CA GLY A 304 10.39 -12.73 -5.78
C GLY A 304 10.36 -11.21 -5.90
N TYR A 305 9.16 -10.64 -6.03
CA TYR A 305 8.93 -9.19 -6.08
C TYR A 305 9.40 -8.44 -4.83
N LEU A 306 9.63 -9.12 -3.70
CA LEU A 306 10.15 -8.53 -2.46
C LEU A 306 11.67 -8.56 -2.33
N LEU A 307 12.38 -9.32 -3.18
CA LEU A 307 13.84 -9.48 -3.11
C LEU A 307 14.63 -8.17 -3.17
N PRO A 308 14.28 -7.18 -4.02
CA PRO A 308 15.00 -5.90 -4.06
C PRO A 308 14.94 -5.11 -2.75
N TYR A 309 13.96 -5.39 -1.89
CA TYR A 309 13.71 -4.68 -0.65
C TYR A 309 14.37 -5.33 0.58
N LEU A 310 15.04 -6.47 0.44
CA LEU A 310 15.72 -7.13 1.56
C LEU A 310 16.97 -6.38 2.05
N ASN A 311 17.61 -5.61 1.17
CA ASN A 311 18.78 -4.82 1.53
C ASN A 311 18.36 -3.50 2.20
N LYS A 312 19.24 -2.95 3.03
CA LYS A 312 19.06 -1.62 3.63
C LYS A 312 19.42 -0.51 2.64
#